data_AF-A0A1W9LN50-F1
#
_entry.id   AF-A0A1W9LN50-F1
#
_cell.length_a   1.000
_cell.length_b   1.000
_cell.length_c   1.000
_cell.angle_alpha   90.00
_cell.angle_beta   90.00
_cell.angle_gamma   90.00
#
_symmetry.space_group_name_H-M   'P 1'
#
loop_
_entity.id
_entity.type
_entity.pdbx_description
1 polymer ?
#
loop_
_entity_poly.entity_id
_entity_poly.type
_entity_poly.pdbx_seq_one_letter_code
_entity_poly.pdbx_strand_id
1 'polypeptide(L)' 'MDIKKMKEIIVNIERVCDNGQDLAREAMNKEPGQRRQNNYWRYVRQYLKDLKDVVDPEGV' A
#
# COMPACT_ATOMS: atom_id res chain seq x y z
N MET A 1 -15.08 13.27 11.09
CA MET A 1 -13.87 12.76 10.39
C MET A 1 -14.05 13.09 8.91
N ASP A 2 -13.11 13.79 8.29
CA ASP A 2 -13.24 14.26 6.90
C ASP A 2 -12.92 13.11 5.93
N ILE A 3 -13.96 12.57 5.29
CA ILE A 3 -13.87 11.45 4.34
C ILE A 3 -12.97 11.81 3.16
N LYS A 4 -13.02 13.05 2.68
CA LYS A 4 -12.16 13.51 1.58
C LYS A 4 -10.69 13.43 1.97
N LYS A 5 -10.35 13.93 3.16
CA LYS A 5 -8.98 13.86 3.69
C LYS A 5 -8.50 12.42 3.90
N MET A 6 -9.38 11.51 4.31
CA MET A 6 -9.03 10.07 4.40
C MET A 6 -8.77 9.45 3.04
N LYS A 7 -9.62 9.72 2.03
CA LYS A 7 -9.39 9.26 0.64
C LYS A 7 -8.02 9.76 0.13
N GLU A 8 -7.66 11.02 0.38
CA GLU A 8 -6.35 11.58 0.00
C GLU A 8 -5.17 10.89 0.71
N ILE A 9 -5.29 10.62 2.02
CA ILE A 9 -4.26 9.90 2.79
C ILE A 9 -4.07 8.50 2.25
N ILE A 10 -5.15 7.76 2.00
CA ILE A 10 -5.10 6.40 1.46
C ILE A 10 -4.34 6.39 0.12
N VAL A 11 -4.68 7.28 -0.82
CA VAL A 11 -3.99 7.39 -2.12
C VAL A 11 -2.50 7.68 -1.95
N ASN A 12 -2.13 8.53 -1.00
CA ASN A 12 -0.72 8.81 -0.72
C ASN A 12 0.01 7.59 -0.17
N ILE A 13 -0.61 6.81 0.72
CA ILE A 13 0.00 5.59 1.25
C ILE A 13 0.10 4.52 0.16
N GLU A 14 -0.87 4.40 -0.75
CA GLU A 14 -0.78 3.49 -1.91
C GLU A 14 0.46 3.80 -2.75
N ARG A 15 0.71 5.08 -3.06
CA ARG A 15 1.91 5.48 -3.81
C ARG A 15 3.20 5.10 -3.11
N VAL A 16 3.27 5.27 -1.79
CA VAL A 16 4.43 4.85 -0.97
C VAL A 16 4.59 3.34 -0.99
N CYS A 17 3.48 2.60 -0.86
CA CYS A 17 3.46 1.15 -0.87
C CYS A 17 3.94 0.59 -2.21
N ASP A 18 3.52 1.20 -3.32
CA ASP A 18 3.91 0.80 -4.67
C ASP A 18 5.41 0.99 -4.90
N ASN A 19 5.92 2.18 -4.56
CA ASN A 19 7.35 2.47 -4.63
C ASN A 19 8.18 1.52 -3.73
N GLY A 20 7.76 1.32 -2.48
CA GLY A 20 8.43 0.40 -1.57
C GLY A 20 8.44 -1.04 -2.07
N GLN A 21 7.34 -1.48 -2.70
CA GLN A 21 7.25 -2.82 -3.28
C GLN A 21 8.18 -2.97 -4.49
N ASP A 22 8.23 -1.97 -5.36
CA ASP A 22 9.08 -1.99 -6.55
C ASP A 22 10.57 -2.02 -6.18
N LEU A 23 10.99 -1.18 -5.23
CA LEU A 23 12.36 -1.22 -4.67
C LEU A 23 12.70 -2.60 -4.09
N ALA A 24 11.79 -3.19 -3.31
CA ALA A 24 11.99 -4.51 -2.74
C ALA A 24 12.05 -5.63 -3.81
N ARG A 25 11.34 -5.46 -4.92
CA ARG A 25 11.40 -6.39 -6.07
C ARG A 25 12.72 -6.28 -6.81
N GLU A 26 13.18 -5.07 -7.09
CA GLU A 26 14.46 -4.80 -7.77
C GLU A 26 15.66 -5.30 -6.96
N ALA A 27 15.54 -5.31 -5.63
CA ALA A 27 16.57 -5.78 -4.71
C ALA A 27 16.37 -7.24 -4.24
N MET A 28 15.31 -7.93 -4.67
CA MET A 28 14.87 -9.23 -4.11
C MET A 28 15.95 -10.33 -4.10
N ASN A 29 16.85 -10.31 -5.07
CA ASN A 29 17.97 -11.26 -5.20
C ASN A 29 19.33 -10.63 -4.87
N LYS A 30 19.36 -9.36 -4.45
CA LYS A 30 20.59 -8.59 -4.17
C LYS A 30 20.85 -8.46 -2.68
N GLU A 31 19.79 -8.33 -1.88
CA GLU A 31 19.92 -8.11 -0.43
C GLU A 31 19.05 -9.08 0.39
N PRO A 32 19.58 -9.62 1.50
CA PRO A 32 18.80 -10.40 2.44
C PRO A 32 17.62 -9.59 3.01
N GLY A 33 16.44 -10.20 3.05
CA GLY A 33 15.25 -9.58 3.63
C GLY A 33 14.35 -8.83 2.66
N GLN A 34 14.78 -8.61 1.41
CA GLN A 34 13.95 -7.93 0.40
C GLN A 34 12.70 -8.73 0.01
N ARG A 35 12.76 -10.07 0.04
CA ARG A 35 11.55 -10.92 -0.05
C ARG A 35 10.54 -10.63 1.06
N ARG A 36 11.01 -10.41 2.29
CA ARG A 36 10.14 -10.04 3.41
C ARG A 36 9.57 -8.64 3.22
N GLN A 37 10.37 -7.67 2.75
CA GLN A 37 9.89 -6.33 2.45
C GLN A 37 8.83 -6.33 1.34
N ASN A 38 9.04 -7.04 0.22
CA ASN A 38 8.03 -7.17 -0.83
C ASN A 38 6.73 -7.79 -0.30
N ASN A 39 6.81 -8.79 0.59
CA ASN A 39 5.63 -9.37 1.22
C ASN A 39 4.94 -8.39 2.19
N TYR A 40 5.71 -7.62 2.96
CA TYR A 40 5.18 -6.56 3.82
C TYR A 40 4.38 -5.54 3.02
N TRP A 41 4.92 -5.04 1.90
CA TRP A 41 4.22 -4.10 1.03
C TRP A 41 2.95 -4.73 0.40
N ARG A 42 2.95 -6.03 0.08
CA ARG A 42 1.71 -6.71 -0.34
C ARG A 42 0.62 -6.65 0.73
N TYR A 43 0.97 -6.85 2.00
CA TYR A 43 0.00 -6.78 3.10
C TYR A 43 -0.51 -5.35 3.31
N VAL A 44 0.37 -4.35 3.26
CA VAL A 44 -0.02 -2.93 3.35
C VAL A 44 -1.03 -2.58 2.26
N ARG A 45 -0.79 -3.02 1.01
CA ARG A 45 -1.73 -2.80 -0.11
C ARG A 45 -3.09 -3.46 0.13
N GLN A 46 -3.11 -4.67 0.71
CA GLN A 46 -4.38 -5.32 1.06
C GLN A 46 -5.14 -4.53 2.11
N TYR A 47 -4.48 -4.09 3.19
CA TYR A 47 -5.14 -3.28 4.22
C TYR A 47 -5.64 -1.93 3.71
N LEU A 48 -4.92 -1.31 2.76
CA LEU A 48 -5.40 -0.09 2.11
C LEU A 48 -6.65 -0.33 1.28
N LYS A 49 -6.74 -1.47 0.59
CA LYS A 49 -7.95 -1.87 -0.13
C LYS A 49 -9.13 -2.05 0.83
N ASP A 50 -8.92 -2.79 1.92
CA ASP A 50 -9.96 -3.00 2.93
C ASP A 50 -10.42 -1.66 3.55
N LEU A 51 -9.49 -0.72 3.78
CA LEU A 51 -9.80 0.64 4.24
C LEU A 51 -10.58 1.45 3.20
N LYS A 52 -10.26 1.32 1.91
CA LYS A 52 -11.06 1.95 0.84
C LYS A 52 -12.48 1.46 0.85
N ASP A 53 -12.68 0.15 0.96
CA ASP A 53 -14.02 -0.45 0.96
C ASP A 53 -14.85 0.01 2.18
N VAL A 54 -14.20 0.33 3.31
CA VAL A 54 -14.87 0.90 4.49
C VAL A 54 -15.19 2.40 4.31
N VAL A 55 -14.28 3.17 3.72
CA VAL A 55 -14.42 4.63 3.58
C VAL A 55 -15.26 5.02 2.36
N ASP A 56 -15.35 4.13 1.37
CA ASP A 56 -16.02 4.34 0.09
C ASP A 56 -16.67 3.05 -0.46
N PRO A 57 -17.64 2.46 0.27
CA PRO A 57 -18.23 1.16 -0.09
C PRO A 57 -18.95 1.13 -1.44
N GLU A 58 -19.38 2.30 -1.95
CA GLU A 58 -20.10 2.42 -3.23
C GLU A 58 -19.20 2.87 -4.40
N GLY A 59 -17.94 3.24 -4.14
CA GLY A 59 -16.98 3.64 -5.17
C GLY A 59 -17.39 4.88 -5.97
N VAL A 60 -18.00 5.88 -5.31
CA VAL A 60 -18.47 7.15 -5.91
C VAL A 60 -17.54 8.31 -5.59
#